data_AF-A0A493SU48-F1
#
_entry.id   AF-A0A493SU48-F1
#
_cell.length_a   1.000
_cell.length_b   1.000
_cell.length_c   1.000
_cell.angle_alpha   90.00
_cell.angle_beta   90.00
_cell.angle_gamma   90.00
#
_symmetry.space_group_name_H-M   'P 1'
#
loop_
_entity.id
_entity.type
_entity.pdbx_description
1 polymer ?
#
loop_
_entity_poly.entity_id
_entity_poly.type
_entity_poly.pdbx_seq_one_letter_code
_entity_poly.pdbx_strand_id
1 'polypeptide(L)'
;MVMKELIRFDEETQRTFLKEVKVMRCLEHPNVLKFIGVLYKEKRLNFITEYIKGGTLRGLIKSMVSPGPGARPWVAPWGWPHASPPSLHPEQERGGGRFRAGTAHGG
;
A
#
# COMPACT_ATOMS: atom_id res chain seq x y z
N MET A 1 -18.60 5.14 -13.63
CA MET A 1 -17.82 6.22 -14.29
C MET A 1 -17.06 6.99 -13.21
N VAL A 2 -15.84 7.45 -13.48
CA VAL A 2 -15.04 8.28 -12.57
C VAL A 2 -14.68 9.58 -13.28
N MET A 3 -14.79 10.69 -12.56
CA MET A 3 -14.34 12.01 -13.02
C MET A 3 -13.14 12.44 -12.17
N LYS A 4 -12.06 12.83 -12.83
CA LYS A 4 -10.88 13.41 -12.19
C LYS A 4 -10.70 14.85 -12.67
N GLU A 5 -10.66 15.78 -11.74
CA GLU A 5 -10.36 17.18 -12.02
C GLU A 5 -8.85 17.39 -12.06
N LEU A 6 -8.36 18.10 -13.08
CA LEU A 6 -6.96 18.48 -13.19
C LEU A 6 -6.72 19.77 -12.41
N ILE A 7 -5.93 19.69 -11.32
CA ILE A 7 -5.75 20.78 -10.35
C ILE A 7 -4.81 21.88 -10.87
N ARG A 8 -3.89 21.56 -11.79
CA ARG A 8 -2.98 22.53 -12.42
C ARG A 8 -3.28 22.64 -13.90
N PHE A 9 -3.49 23.87 -14.36
CA PHE A 9 -3.95 24.17 -15.70
C PHE A 9 -3.15 25.33 -16.30
N ASP A 10 -1.83 25.18 -16.31
CA ASP A 10 -0.91 26.00 -17.10
C ASP A 10 -0.94 25.58 -18.59
N GLU A 11 -0.57 26.49 -19.50
CA GLU A 11 -0.65 26.24 -20.95
C GLU A 11 0.19 25.03 -21.41
N GLU A 12 1.35 24.82 -20.80
CA GLU A 12 2.23 23.71 -21.16
C GLU A 12 1.63 22.37 -20.74
N THR A 13 1.17 22.28 -19.48
CA THR A 13 0.47 21.09 -18.96
C THR A 13 -0.79 20.81 -19.75
N GLN A 14 -1.55 21.84 -20.16
CA GLN A 14 -2.74 21.66 -21.00
C GLN A 14 -2.39 21.04 -22.36
N ARG A 15 -1.34 21.52 -23.03
CA ARG A 15 -0.91 20.98 -24.33
C ARG A 15 -0.47 19.53 -24.20
N THR A 16 0.29 19.20 -23.17
CA THR A 16 0.74 17.82 -22.91
C THR A 16 -0.43 16.91 -22.58
N PHE A 17 -1.35 17.36 -21.73
CA PHE A 17 -2.56 16.61 -21.38
C PHE A 17 -3.43 16.31 -22.61
N LEU A 18 -3.65 17.28 -23.49
CA LEU A 18 -4.44 17.06 -24.72
C LEU A 18 -3.76 16.05 -25.68
N LYS A 19 -2.42 16.03 -25.72
CA LYS A 19 -1.67 15.01 -26.48
C LYS A 19 -1.88 13.62 -25.87
N GLU A 20 -1.77 13.48 -24.56
CA GLU A 20 -2.00 12.21 -23.87
C GLU A 20 -3.44 11.73 -24.06
N VAL A 21 -4.43 12.62 -23.90
CA VAL A 21 -5.84 12.31 -24.16
C VAL A 21 -6.05 11.77 -25.57
N LYS A 22 -5.38 12.33 -26.57
CA LYS A 22 -5.47 11.83 -27.95
C LYS A 22 -5.00 10.39 -28.06
N VAL A 23 -3.90 10.01 -27.39
CA VAL A 23 -3.41 8.63 -27.37
C VAL A 23 -4.40 7.74 -26.62
N MET A 24 -4.88 8.18 -25.46
CA MET A 24 -5.79 7.40 -24.62
C MET A 24 -7.14 7.11 -25.29
N ARG A 25 -7.63 8.00 -26.16
CA ARG A 25 -8.82 7.77 -26.98
C ARG A 25 -8.68 6.61 -27.95
N CYS A 26 -7.46 6.26 -28.34
CA CYS A 26 -7.19 5.18 -29.28
C CYS A 26 -6.96 3.84 -28.57
N LEU A 27 -6.93 3.80 -27.24
CA LEU A 27 -6.72 2.59 -26.47
C LEU A 27 -8.07 1.92 -26.16
N GLU A 28 -8.36 0.83 -26.86
CA GLU A 28 -9.53 -0.01 -26.58
C GLU A 28 -9.08 -1.46 -26.40
N HIS A 29 -8.98 -1.87 -25.14
CA HIS A 29 -8.55 -3.22 -24.78
C HIS A 29 -9.12 -3.60 -23.40
N PRO A 30 -9.57 -4.85 -23.16
CA PRO A 30 -10.18 -5.26 -21.90
C PRO A 30 -9.29 -5.09 -20.65
N ASN A 31 -7.96 -5.06 -20.83
CA ASN A 31 -7.01 -4.87 -19.73
C ASN A 31 -6.42 -3.44 -19.66
N VAL A 32 -6.92 -2.50 -20.47
CA VAL A 32 -6.51 -1.10 -20.44
C VAL A 32 -7.71 -0.26 -20.00
N LEU A 33 -7.47 0.68 -19.08
CA LEU A 33 -8.51 1.56 -18.58
C LEU A 33 -9.16 2.35 -19.72
N LYS A 34 -10.46 2.15 -19.93
CA LYS A 34 -11.22 2.82 -20.96
C LYS A 34 -11.39 4.30 -20.64
N PHE A 35 -10.85 5.12 -21.52
CA PHE A 35 -11.10 6.55 -21.55
C PHE A 35 -12.46 6.84 -22.22
N ILE A 36 -13.27 7.68 -21.57
CA ILE A 36 -14.60 8.06 -22.09
C ILE A 36 -14.55 9.44 -22.74
N GLY A 37 -13.92 10.42 -22.08
CA GLY A 37 -13.91 11.78 -22.59
C GLY A 37 -13.32 12.81 -21.63
N VAL A 38 -13.30 14.06 -22.09
CA VAL A 38 -12.93 15.23 -21.28
C VAL A 38 -14.09 16.20 -21.24
N LEU A 39 -14.24 16.90 -20.12
CA LEU A 39 -15.24 17.94 -19.91
C LEU A 39 -14.54 19.21 -19.45
N TYR A 40 -14.78 20.31 -20.15
CA TYR A 40 -14.27 21.62 -19.75
C TYR A 40 -15.43 22.47 -19.23
N LYS A 41 -15.39 22.84 -17.94
CA LYS A 41 -16.43 23.65 -17.30
C LYS A 41 -15.77 24.62 -16.32
N GLU A 42 -16.15 25.90 -16.35
CA GLU A 42 -15.67 26.92 -15.39
C GLU A 42 -14.13 27.01 -15.31
N LYS A 43 -13.44 26.92 -16.45
CA LYS A 43 -11.97 26.87 -16.55
C LYS A 43 -11.30 25.67 -15.85
N ARG A 44 -12.09 24.64 -15.53
CA ARG A 44 -11.63 23.37 -14.97
C ARG A 44 -11.75 22.29 -16.01
N LEU A 45 -10.66 21.54 -16.18
CA LEU A 45 -10.63 20.40 -17.06
C LEU A 45 -10.85 19.12 -16.26
N ASN A 46 -11.87 18.37 -16.67
CA ASN A 46 -12.25 17.11 -16.08
C ASN A 46 -11.97 15.98 -17.07
N PHE A 47 -11.47 14.88 -16.53
CA PHE A 47 -11.08 13.68 -17.24
C PHE A 47 -12.00 12.52 -16.81
N ILE A 48 -12.62 11.84 -17.78
CA ILE A 48 -13.67 10.85 -17.55
C ILE A 48 -13.20 9.46 -17.99
N THR A 49 -13.28 8.49 -17.08
CA THR A 49 -13.00 7.08 -17.36
C THR A 49 -14.12 6.18 -16.90
N GLU A 50 -14.06 4.92 -17.34
CA GLU A 50 -14.80 3.86 -16.66
C GLU A 50 -14.43 3.78 -15.17
N TYR A 51 -15.33 3.14 -14.41
CA TYR A 51 -15.09 2.86 -13.00
C TYR A 51 -14.65 1.42 -12.83
N ILE A 52 -13.46 1.22 -12.28
CA ILE A 52 -12.93 -0.10 -11.95
C ILE A 52 -13.19 -0.37 -10.46
N LYS A 53 -13.95 -1.43 -10.17
CA LYS A 53 -14.15 -1.94 -8.81
C LYS A 53 -12.88 -2.64 -8.32
N GLY A 54 -12.63 -2.62 -7.01
CA GLY A 54 -11.49 -3.36 -6.39
C GLY A 54 -10.25 -2.50 -6.13
N GLY A 55 -10.25 -1.22 -6.50
CA GLY A 55 -9.16 -0.30 -6.16
C GLY A 55 -7.84 -0.64 -6.84
N THR A 56 -6.72 -0.37 -6.17
CA THR A 56 -5.39 -0.59 -6.74
C THR A 56 -4.88 -2.01 -6.47
N LEU A 57 -4.17 -2.59 -7.43
CA LEU A 57 -3.51 -3.89 -7.25
C LEU A 57 -2.59 -3.92 -6.02
N ARG A 58 -1.87 -2.83 -5.75
CA ARG A 58 -1.04 -2.68 -4.54
C ARG A 58 -1.85 -2.82 -3.24
N GLY A 59 -3.06 -2.27 -3.21
CA GLY A 59 -3.97 -2.42 -2.06
C GLY A 59 -4.40 -3.87 -1.86
N LEU A 60 -4.75 -4.55 -2.96
CA LEU A 60 -5.15 -5.95 -2.94
C LEU A 60 -4.00 -6.86 -2.45
N ILE A 61 -2.79 -6.67 -2.97
CA ILE A 61 -1.61 -7.43 -2.55
C ILE A 61 -1.33 -7.22 -1.05
N LYS A 62 -1.41 -5.98 -0.57
CA LYS A 62 -1.22 -5.70 0.87
C LYS A 62 -2.27 -6.37 1.74
N SER A 63 -3.54 -6.43 1.31
CA SER A 63 -4.58 -7.14 2.06
C SER A 63 -4.39 -8.66 2.08
N MET A 64 -3.77 -9.23 1.04
CA MET A 64 -3.47 -10.67 0.98
C MET A 64 -2.26 -11.05 1.83
N VAL A 65 -1.26 -10.17 1.91
CA VAL A 65 0.01 -10.42 2.60
C VAL A 65 -0.04 -10.06 4.09
N SER A 66 -1.03 -9.30 4.55
CA SER A 66 -1.21 -9.07 5.98
C SER A 66 -1.89 -10.30 6.58
N PRO A 67 -1.16 -11.16 7.30
CA PRO A 67 -1.80 -12.24 8.04
C PRO A 67 -2.70 -11.53 9.05
N GLY A 68 -3.99 -11.87 9.10
CA GLY A 68 -4.91 -11.25 10.06
C GLY A 68 -4.31 -11.30 11.48
N PRO A 69 -4.66 -10.35 12.37
CA PRO A 69 -4.17 -10.35 13.75
C PRO A 69 -4.65 -11.63 14.43
N GLY A 70 -3.80 -12.66 14.42
CA GLY A 70 -4.20 -14.02 14.78
C GLY A 70 -3.43 -15.12 14.04
N ALA A 71 -2.78 -14.82 12.91
CA ALA A 71 -1.87 -15.78 12.27
C ALA A 71 -0.60 -15.91 13.13
N ARG A 72 -0.61 -16.92 14.00
CA ARG A 72 0.56 -17.35 14.76
C ARG A 72 1.67 -17.70 13.76
N PRO A 73 2.88 -17.11 13.85
CA PRO A 73 3.96 -17.31 12.88
C PRO A 73 4.42 -18.76 12.69
N TRP A 74 4.00 -19.66 13.58
CA TRP A 74 4.39 -21.06 13.64
C TRP A 74 3.33 -22.05 13.13
N VAL A 75 2.18 -21.56 12.61
CA VAL A 75 1.10 -22.42 12.10
C VAL A 75 1.00 -22.28 10.58
N ALA A 76 1.36 -23.33 9.85
CA ALA A 76 1.23 -23.36 8.39
C ALA A 76 -0.26 -23.53 7.98
N PRO A 77 -0.64 -23.07 6.77
CA PRO A 77 -2.04 -23.09 6.30
C PRO A 77 -2.69 -24.49 6.19
N TRP A 78 -1.91 -25.56 6.33
CA TRP A 78 -2.35 -26.95 6.14
C TRP A 78 -2.65 -27.68 7.46
N GLY A 79 -2.62 -26.99 8.61
CA GLY A 79 -3.15 -27.51 9.89
C GLY A 79 -2.32 -28.59 10.60
N TRP A 80 -1.08 -28.86 10.18
CA TRP A 80 -0.20 -29.80 10.86
C TRP A 80 0.67 -29.11 11.92
N PRO A 81 0.64 -29.55 13.20
CA PRO A 81 1.57 -29.08 14.21
C PRO A 81 2.87 -29.89 14.09
N HIS A 82 3.84 -29.41 13.32
CA HIS A 82 5.17 -30.03 13.31
C HIS A 82 6.24 -28.98 13.59
N ALA A 83 6.42 -28.70 14.88
CA ALA A 83 7.70 -28.60 15.58
C ALA A 83 7.46 -27.86 16.90
N SER A 84 7.62 -28.57 18.01
CA SER A 84 7.65 -28.00 19.35
C SER A 84 8.62 -26.81 19.44
N PRO A 85 8.34 -25.78 20.25
CA PRO A 85 9.34 -24.75 20.52
C PRO A 85 10.56 -25.41 21.19
N PRO A 86 11.80 -25.01 20.87
CA PRO A 86 12.94 -25.43 21.67
C PRO A 86 12.75 -24.90 23.10
N SER A 87 12.80 -25.81 24.07
CA SER A 87 12.71 -25.52 25.49
C SER A 87 13.75 -24.46 25.86
N LEU A 88 13.31 -23.26 26.22
CA LEU A 88 14.15 -22.24 26.83
C LEU A 88 14.59 -22.74 28.22
N HIS A 89 15.74 -23.41 28.28
CA HIS A 89 16.51 -23.49 29.51
C HIS A 89 17.00 -22.07 29.85
N PRO A 90 16.87 -21.60 31.10
CA PRO A 90 17.51 -20.37 31.52
C PRO A 90 19.02 -20.64 31.60
N GLU A 91 19.76 -20.32 30.55
CA GLU A 91 21.22 -20.31 30.61
C GLU A 91 21.63 -19.08 31.42
N GLN A 92 22.03 -19.37 32.66
CA GLN A 92 22.58 -18.50 33.66
C GLN A 92 23.69 -17.60 33.08
N GLU A 93 23.44 -16.29 33.04
CA GLU A 93 24.46 -15.29 32.78
C GLU A 93 25.64 -15.47 33.74
N ARG A 94 26.80 -15.84 33.19
CA ARG A 94 28.10 -15.59 33.82
C ARG A 94 28.81 -14.47 33.08
N GLY A 95 28.82 -13.31 33.71
CA GLY A 95 30.05 -12.54 33.84
C GLY A 95 30.17 -11.28 32.99
N GLY A 96 29.90 -10.13 33.64
CA GLY A 96 30.91 -9.08 33.70
C GLY A 96 30.77 -7.90 32.74
N GLY A 97 29.72 -7.09 32.91
CA GLY A 97 29.59 -5.78 32.28
C GLY A 97 29.07 -4.74 33.25
N ARG A 98 29.98 -4.14 34.02
CA ARG A 98 29.77 -3.15 35.10
C ARG A 98 29.08 -1.87 34.60
N PHE A 99 27.87 -1.58 35.09
CA PHE A 99 27.37 -0.21 35.21
C PHE A 99 26.78 0.00 36.61
N ARG A 100 27.53 0.73 37.46
CA ARG A 100 27.04 1.26 38.74
C ARG A 100 26.23 2.52 38.44
N ALA A 101 24.99 2.56 38.89
CA ALA A 101 24.25 3.80 39.09
C ALA A 101 23.77 3.88 40.55
N GLY A 102 24.23 4.93 41.24
CA GLY A 102 23.47 5.68 42.25
C GLY A 102 23.15 5.03 43.60
N THR A 103 23.88 5.46 44.62
CA THR A 103 23.58 5.30 46.06
C THR A 103 22.51 6.31 46.52
N ALA A 104 21.56 5.88 47.36
CA ALA A 104 20.77 6.64 48.36
C ALA A 104 19.62 5.71 48.84
N HIS A 105 19.24 5.46 50.08
CA HIS A 105 19.38 6.03 51.43
C HIS A 105 19.09 4.82 52.38
N GLY A 106 19.74 4.62 53.53
CA GLY A 106 19.42 5.29 54.81
C GLY A 106 18.68 4.31 55.75
N GLY A 107 19.23 4.06 56.95
CA GLY A 107 18.63 3.24 58.01
C GLY A 107 19.63 2.35 58.72
#